data_AF-A0A5S4FNN0-F1
#
_entry.id   AF-A0A5S4FNN0-F1
#
_cell.length_a   1.000
_cell.length_b   1.000
_cell.length_c   1.000
_cell.angle_alpha   90.00
_cell.angle_beta   90.00
_cell.angle_gamma   90.00
#
_symmetry.space_group_name_H-M   'P 1'
#
loop_
_entity.id
_entity.type
_entity.pdbx_description
1 polymer ?
#
loop_
_entity_poly.entity_id
_entity_poly.type
_entity_poly.pdbx_seq_one_letter_code
_entity_poly.pdbx_strand_id
1 'polypeptide(L)'
;MRLRALLASAGLLTGALAALSPSAAHAAPARYEAETSPAVCTGTIDSDRAGYSGSGFCNGGNAVGAYAQFTVNASAAGTATLGIRFANGTTTARPAGVIVNGSTVQTPSFGGTGAWTTWSTTTLTVSLNAGGNTVRLSPTTANGLPNVDYIEVETGSQPPAAALYVATGGDDANPGTLAAPLRTIQRAVDLAQPGTTILIRGGTYAPSTNIQLLKSGTASQPITMRNHDGERVIIDGENMPYTPGAVGSSIPRAERGAVHIEGEYWRLAGLEIIHGPYGIFGLDTSGNVFDRLTTRDNYESGLHLQGASGNNQIINLDSYGNRDPRKNGESADGVAIKEGSGSGNVIRGTRLWKNSDDGLDFWLFLTPVTVESSVAWGNGYNRWNLPGYTGDGNGFKLGGGDPDPAADHVVRNSIAFDNSAHGFTDNGNPGRLLTDRSTAWRNGRTGFEYADSVSVLTRNLAVENQAQASLGSSSSSGNSWDLGGTWTLASTDASTITGPRAADGSIPSSAFLRPASGADVGARF
;
A
#
# COMPACT_ATOMS: atom_id res chain seq x y z
N MET A 1 -0.26 4.15 -77.71
CA MET A 1 1.14 4.48 -77.37
C MET A 1 1.14 5.08 -75.96
N ARG A 2 1.59 4.28 -74.98
CA ARG A 2 2.19 4.63 -73.67
C ARG A 2 1.38 5.50 -72.68
N LEU A 3 1.28 5.25 -71.38
CA LEU A 3 1.72 4.17 -70.47
C LEU A 3 0.85 4.37 -69.20
N ARG A 4 0.17 3.34 -68.68
CA ARG A 4 -0.49 3.41 -67.36
C ARG A 4 0.52 2.94 -66.31
N ALA A 5 0.84 3.80 -65.34
CA ALA A 5 1.69 3.46 -64.21
C ALA A 5 0.88 2.61 -63.22
N LEU A 6 1.33 1.37 -62.98
CA LEU A 6 0.93 0.59 -61.81
C LEU A 6 1.77 1.06 -60.62
N LEU A 7 1.12 1.58 -59.58
CA LEU A 7 1.72 1.67 -58.24
C LEU A 7 1.68 0.27 -57.61
N ALA A 8 2.86 -0.28 -57.34
CA ALA A 8 3.03 -1.47 -56.51
C ALA A 8 3.09 -1.04 -55.04
N SER A 9 2.09 -1.46 -54.27
CA SER A 9 2.05 -1.27 -52.81
C SER A 9 2.98 -2.29 -52.15
N ALA A 10 4.10 -1.84 -51.60
CA ALA A 10 4.95 -2.67 -50.74
C ALA A 10 4.32 -2.74 -49.33
N GLY A 11 3.75 -3.89 -48.98
CA GLY A 11 3.31 -4.19 -47.62
C GLY A 11 4.50 -4.47 -46.72
N LEU A 12 4.75 -3.60 -45.73
CA LEU A 12 5.65 -3.87 -44.62
C LEU A 12 4.91 -4.78 -43.61
N LEU A 13 5.27 -6.07 -43.57
CA LEU A 13 4.97 -6.95 -42.44
C LEU A 13 5.86 -6.54 -41.26
N THR A 14 5.28 -5.87 -40.27
CA THR A 14 5.87 -5.71 -38.94
C THR A 14 5.54 -6.97 -38.12
N GLY A 15 6.47 -7.91 -38.09
CA GLY A 15 6.41 -9.05 -37.18
C GLY A 15 6.57 -8.55 -35.74
N ALA A 16 5.57 -8.78 -34.90
CA ALA A 16 5.66 -8.56 -33.47
C ALA A 16 6.71 -9.52 -32.89
N LEU A 17 7.89 -9.00 -32.53
CA LEU A 17 8.77 -9.71 -31.60
C LEU A 17 8.08 -9.69 -30.22
N ALA A 18 7.46 -10.80 -29.86
CA ALA A 18 7.14 -11.09 -28.48
C ALA A 18 8.47 -11.17 -27.71
N ALA A 19 8.83 -10.10 -27.01
CA ALA A 19 9.86 -10.16 -25.99
C ALA A 19 9.35 -11.06 -24.86
N LEU A 20 9.72 -12.34 -24.91
CA LEU A 20 9.61 -13.23 -23.76
C LEU A 20 10.40 -12.57 -22.62
N SER A 21 9.71 -12.19 -21.55
CA SER A 21 10.35 -11.77 -20.30
C SER A 21 11.34 -12.87 -19.91
N PRO A 22 12.59 -12.56 -19.59
CA PRO A 22 13.49 -13.57 -19.05
C PRO A 22 12.86 -14.04 -17.74
N SER A 23 12.41 -15.30 -17.73
CA SER A 23 12.18 -16.02 -16.48
C SER A 23 13.43 -15.79 -15.62
N ALA A 24 13.26 -15.36 -14.37
CA ALA A 24 14.37 -15.27 -13.44
C ALA A 24 15.10 -16.61 -13.48
N ALA A 25 16.33 -16.61 -13.99
CA ALA A 25 17.15 -17.80 -14.08
C ALA A 25 17.40 -18.24 -12.63
N HIS A 26 16.66 -19.24 -12.16
CA HIS A 26 16.96 -19.88 -10.90
C HIS A 26 18.32 -20.53 -11.06
N ALA A 27 19.27 -20.15 -10.19
CA ALA A 27 20.52 -20.87 -10.11
C ALA A 27 20.19 -22.32 -9.77
N ALA A 28 20.68 -23.27 -10.58
CA ALA A 28 20.51 -24.68 -10.28
C ALA A 28 21.07 -24.98 -8.88
N PRO A 29 20.40 -25.85 -8.08
CA PRO A 29 20.88 -26.19 -6.74
C PRO A 29 22.32 -26.74 -6.81
N ALA A 30 23.17 -26.23 -5.92
CA ALA A 30 24.54 -26.70 -5.77
C ALA A 30 24.56 -27.97 -4.90
N ARG A 31 25.05 -29.08 -5.45
CA ARG A 31 25.17 -30.35 -4.73
C ARG A 31 26.50 -30.47 -4.00
N TYR A 32 26.45 -31.01 -2.78
CA TYR A 32 27.59 -31.34 -1.94
C TYR A 32 27.47 -32.81 -1.49
N GLU A 33 28.28 -33.67 -2.09
CA GLU A 33 28.31 -35.12 -1.82
C GLU A 33 28.92 -35.40 -0.44
N ALA A 34 28.37 -36.34 0.32
CA ALA A 34 28.78 -36.61 1.71
C ALA A 34 30.18 -37.25 1.82
N GLU A 35 30.67 -37.86 0.74
CA GLU A 35 31.98 -38.47 0.62
C GLU A 35 33.07 -37.56 0.05
N THR A 36 32.71 -36.35 -0.38
CA THR A 36 33.66 -35.42 -1.01
C THR A 36 34.15 -34.38 -0.01
N SER A 37 35.48 -34.29 0.15
CA SER A 37 36.10 -33.23 0.96
C SER A 37 35.65 -31.83 0.50
N PRO A 38 35.28 -30.91 1.41
CA PRO A 38 35.56 -30.92 2.85
C PRO A 38 34.44 -31.52 3.73
N ALA A 39 33.53 -32.33 3.17
CA ALA A 39 32.53 -33.01 3.98
C ALA A 39 33.18 -33.98 4.99
N VAL A 40 32.55 -34.15 6.15
CA VAL A 40 33.02 -35.01 7.24
C VAL A 40 31.87 -35.92 7.69
N CYS A 41 32.11 -37.23 7.64
CA CYS A 41 31.24 -38.26 8.20
C CYS A 41 31.94 -38.92 9.38
N THR A 42 31.31 -38.97 10.56
CA THR A 42 31.90 -39.65 11.74
C THR A 42 31.69 -41.17 11.77
N GLY A 43 31.29 -41.76 10.64
CA GLY A 43 31.18 -43.20 10.44
C GLY A 43 32.06 -43.64 9.27
N THR A 44 31.51 -44.42 8.34
CA THR A 44 32.21 -44.81 7.12
C THR A 44 31.57 -44.16 5.89
N ILE A 45 32.38 -44.01 4.85
CA ILE A 45 31.87 -43.80 3.50
C ILE A 45 31.70 -45.18 2.87
N ASP A 46 30.47 -45.56 2.62
CA ASP A 46 30.12 -46.87 2.05
C ASP A 46 29.63 -46.72 0.61
N SER A 47 29.62 -47.83 -0.13
CA SER A 47 29.14 -47.93 -1.52
C SER A 47 28.36 -49.23 -1.78
N ASP A 48 27.93 -49.90 -0.70
CA ASP A 48 27.32 -51.25 -0.72
C ASP A 48 25.80 -51.24 -0.95
N ARG A 49 25.18 -50.07 -1.08
CA ARG A 49 23.75 -49.89 -1.38
C ARG A 49 23.60 -49.26 -2.74
N ALA A 50 22.76 -49.78 -3.63
CA ALA A 50 22.51 -49.14 -4.91
C ALA A 50 21.72 -47.81 -4.74
N GLY A 51 21.87 -46.89 -5.71
CA GLY A 51 21.02 -45.70 -5.84
C GLY A 51 21.51 -44.40 -5.18
N TYR A 52 22.70 -44.38 -4.60
CA TYR A 52 23.43 -43.17 -4.16
C TYR A 52 24.04 -42.42 -5.36
N SER A 53 24.49 -41.18 -5.19
CA SER A 53 25.25 -40.44 -6.21
C SER A 53 26.74 -40.40 -5.92
N GLY A 54 27.54 -39.91 -6.86
CA GLY A 54 28.98 -39.85 -6.66
C GLY A 54 29.62 -41.23 -6.50
N SER A 55 30.49 -41.36 -5.50
CA SER A 55 31.32 -42.54 -5.25
C SER A 55 30.99 -43.28 -3.96
N GLY A 56 30.17 -42.70 -3.08
CA GLY A 56 29.69 -43.34 -1.87
C GLY A 56 28.62 -42.52 -1.15
N PHE A 57 28.31 -42.88 0.08
CA PHE A 57 27.42 -42.14 0.96
C PHE A 57 27.92 -42.22 2.41
N CYS A 58 27.53 -41.28 3.26
CA CYS A 58 27.85 -41.32 4.68
C CYS A 58 26.94 -42.32 5.42
N ASN A 59 27.54 -43.39 5.92
CA ASN A 59 26.96 -44.28 6.91
C ASN A 59 27.45 -43.83 8.30
N GLY A 60 26.71 -42.90 8.91
CA GLY A 60 27.08 -42.33 10.20
C GLY A 60 27.04 -43.37 11.33
N GLY A 61 27.87 -43.18 12.36
CA GLY A 61 27.84 -44.03 13.55
C GLY A 61 26.44 -44.05 14.22
N ASN A 62 26.01 -45.23 14.69
CA ASN A 62 24.78 -45.39 15.46
C ASN A 62 24.98 -44.89 16.90
N ALA A 63 25.10 -43.58 17.07
CA ALA A 63 25.34 -42.94 18.37
C ALA A 63 24.83 -41.50 18.39
N VAL A 64 24.39 -41.05 19.57
CA VAL A 64 24.26 -39.61 19.86
C VAL A 64 25.65 -39.00 19.80
N GLY A 65 25.80 -37.89 19.07
CA GLY A 65 27.09 -37.23 18.86
C GLY A 65 27.83 -37.63 17.57
N ALA A 66 27.36 -38.64 16.83
CA ALA A 66 27.76 -38.81 15.43
C ALA A 66 27.34 -37.60 14.58
N TYR A 67 27.93 -37.39 13.40
CA TYR A 67 27.46 -36.37 12.47
C TYR A 67 27.90 -36.61 11.02
N ALA A 68 27.15 -35.98 10.12
CA ALA A 68 27.58 -35.63 8.77
C ALA A 68 27.66 -34.10 8.69
N GLN A 69 28.78 -33.52 8.27
CA GLN A 69 28.98 -32.08 8.15
C GLN A 69 29.46 -31.72 6.76
N PHE A 70 28.87 -30.68 6.18
CA PHE A 70 29.18 -30.13 4.88
C PHE A 70 29.67 -28.69 5.03
N THR A 71 30.54 -28.25 4.12
CA THR A 71 30.87 -26.83 3.94
C THR A 71 30.27 -26.37 2.62
N VAL A 72 29.33 -25.43 2.70
CA VAL A 72 28.58 -24.91 1.55
C VAL A 72 28.90 -23.45 1.33
N ASN A 73 28.83 -22.97 0.09
CA ASN A 73 29.11 -21.57 -0.24
C ASN A 73 27.84 -20.88 -0.71
N ALA A 74 27.59 -19.68 -0.19
CA ALA A 74 26.53 -18.79 -0.67
C ALA A 74 27.12 -17.51 -1.26
N SER A 75 26.66 -17.09 -2.43
CA SER A 75 27.14 -15.87 -3.10
C SER A 75 26.74 -14.59 -2.35
N ALA A 76 25.68 -14.64 -1.55
CA ALA A 76 25.20 -13.59 -0.67
C ALA A 76 24.64 -14.20 0.63
N ALA A 77 24.56 -13.39 1.69
CA ALA A 77 23.86 -13.78 2.91
C ALA A 77 22.35 -13.82 2.65
N GLY A 78 21.65 -14.81 3.19
CA GLY A 78 20.21 -14.94 3.00
C GLY A 78 19.67 -16.33 3.29
N THR A 79 18.36 -16.50 3.07
CA THR A 79 17.70 -17.80 3.16
C THR A 79 18.08 -18.69 1.97
N ALA A 80 18.33 -19.97 2.24
CA ALA A 80 18.59 -21.00 1.24
C ALA A 80 17.69 -22.22 1.49
N THR A 81 17.36 -22.92 0.41
CA THR A 81 16.67 -24.21 0.48
C THR A 81 17.72 -25.32 0.54
N LEU A 82 17.63 -26.16 1.58
CA LEU A 82 18.48 -27.32 1.80
C LEU A 82 17.69 -28.61 1.54
N GLY A 83 18.05 -29.34 0.48
CA GLY A 83 17.57 -30.70 0.22
C GLY A 83 18.56 -31.73 0.77
N ILE A 84 18.13 -32.57 1.71
CA ILE A 84 18.95 -33.64 2.30
C ILE A 84 18.49 -34.96 1.71
N ARG A 85 19.34 -35.62 0.92
CA ARG A 85 19.03 -36.95 0.36
C ARG A 85 19.53 -38.04 1.29
N PHE A 86 18.63 -38.94 1.67
CA PHE A 86 18.89 -39.96 2.67
C PHE A 86 18.19 -41.30 2.36
N ALA A 87 18.69 -42.37 2.98
CA ALA A 87 18.03 -43.67 3.03
C ALA A 87 17.92 -44.16 4.48
N ASN A 88 16.75 -44.66 4.87
CA ASN A 88 16.51 -45.30 6.15
C ASN A 88 15.74 -46.60 5.90
N GLY A 89 16.45 -47.72 5.79
CA GLY A 89 15.83 -49.03 5.52
C GLY A 89 15.07 -49.63 6.71
N THR A 90 14.93 -48.90 7.82
CA THR A 90 14.17 -49.33 9.00
C THR A 90 12.80 -48.62 9.07
N THR A 91 11.91 -49.10 9.95
CA THR A 91 10.65 -48.42 10.26
C THR A 91 10.77 -47.35 11.36
N THR A 92 11.91 -47.28 12.05
CA THR A 92 12.13 -46.32 13.13
C THR A 92 12.72 -45.04 12.56
N ALA A 93 12.07 -43.90 12.82
CA ALA A 93 12.57 -42.61 12.38
C ALA A 93 13.88 -42.26 13.11
N ARG A 94 14.79 -41.61 12.38
CA ARG A 94 16.10 -41.18 12.89
C ARG A 94 16.15 -39.65 12.92
N PRO A 95 15.70 -38.97 13.99
CA PRO A 95 15.69 -37.51 14.04
C PRO A 95 17.09 -36.93 14.24
N ALA A 96 17.38 -35.82 13.55
CA ALA A 96 18.67 -35.14 13.65
C ALA A 96 18.50 -33.62 13.70
N GLY A 97 19.26 -32.96 14.56
CA GLY A 97 19.44 -31.51 14.53
C GLY A 97 20.20 -31.11 13.27
N VAL A 98 19.64 -30.15 12.53
CA VAL A 98 20.34 -29.42 11.48
C VAL A 98 21.00 -28.23 12.15
N ILE A 99 22.32 -28.17 12.13
CA ILE A 99 23.14 -27.15 12.78
C ILE A 99 23.84 -26.34 11.70
N VAL A 100 23.54 -25.05 11.63
CA VAL A 100 24.15 -24.12 10.67
C VAL A 100 25.06 -23.17 11.43
N ASN A 101 26.34 -23.11 11.04
CA ASN A 101 27.34 -22.24 11.66
C ASN A 101 27.37 -22.35 13.21
N GLY A 102 27.25 -23.58 13.71
CA GLY A 102 27.28 -23.89 15.15
C GLY A 102 25.95 -23.77 15.89
N SER A 103 24.88 -23.27 15.25
CA SER A 103 23.56 -23.13 15.88
C SER A 103 22.56 -24.14 15.32
N THR A 104 21.82 -24.84 16.19
CA THR A 104 20.74 -25.73 15.75
C THR A 104 19.59 -24.88 15.19
N VAL A 105 19.25 -25.08 13.92
CA VAL A 105 18.17 -24.32 13.24
C VAL A 105 16.87 -25.10 13.14
N GLN A 106 16.94 -26.44 12.95
CA GLN A 106 15.78 -27.32 12.88
C GLN A 106 16.12 -28.72 13.39
N THR A 107 15.12 -29.58 13.62
CA THR A 107 15.32 -31.00 13.99
C THR A 107 14.36 -31.91 13.19
N PRO A 108 14.60 -32.09 11.88
CA PRO A 108 13.79 -33.00 11.07
C PRO A 108 13.86 -34.46 11.56
N SER A 109 12.77 -35.18 11.32
CA SER A 109 12.66 -36.61 11.59
C SER A 109 12.75 -37.40 10.29
N PHE A 110 13.83 -38.18 10.11
CA PHE A 110 14.04 -38.98 8.90
C PHE A 110 13.36 -40.35 9.03
N GLY A 111 12.12 -40.44 8.53
CA GLY A 111 11.31 -41.66 8.50
C GLY A 111 11.90 -42.78 7.64
N GLY A 112 11.29 -43.97 7.67
CA GLY A 112 11.71 -45.10 6.84
C GLY A 112 11.50 -44.85 5.35
N THR A 113 12.47 -45.18 4.51
CA THR A 113 12.39 -45.11 3.04
C THR A 113 12.01 -46.44 2.39
N GLY A 114 11.75 -47.47 3.20
CA GLY A 114 11.34 -48.82 2.77
C GLY A 114 12.50 -49.79 2.57
N ALA A 115 13.65 -49.33 2.06
CA ALA A 115 14.87 -50.11 1.94
C ALA A 115 16.12 -49.21 1.96
N TRP A 116 17.28 -49.77 2.34
CA TRP A 116 18.56 -49.04 2.29
C TRP A 116 19.04 -48.70 0.86
N THR A 117 18.40 -49.28 -0.17
CA THR A 117 18.61 -48.96 -1.59
C THR A 117 17.57 -47.98 -2.14
N THR A 118 16.66 -47.50 -1.28
CA THR A 118 15.62 -46.53 -1.64
C THR A 118 15.91 -45.22 -0.93
N TRP A 119 16.10 -44.18 -1.74
CA TRP A 119 16.53 -42.87 -1.28
C TRP A 119 15.40 -41.85 -1.41
N SER A 120 15.33 -40.91 -0.47
CA SER A 120 14.34 -39.84 -0.45
C SER A 120 15.01 -38.53 -0.07
N THR A 121 14.39 -37.41 -0.42
CA THR A 121 14.90 -36.07 -0.09
C THR A 121 13.96 -35.39 0.89
N THR A 122 14.51 -34.88 1.99
CA THR A 122 13.81 -33.96 2.90
C THR A 122 14.30 -32.54 2.60
N THR A 123 13.37 -31.61 2.40
CA THR A 123 13.70 -30.21 2.12
C THR A 123 13.38 -29.33 3.32
N LEU A 124 14.28 -28.41 3.64
CA LEU A 124 14.13 -27.43 4.72
C LEU A 124 14.77 -26.09 4.37
N THR A 125 14.36 -25.03 5.06
CA THR A 125 14.92 -23.68 4.87
C THR A 125 15.95 -23.37 5.96
N VAL A 126 17.08 -22.78 5.56
CA VAL A 126 18.16 -22.34 6.45
C VAL A 126 18.62 -20.93 6.10
N SER A 127 19.18 -20.20 7.06
CA SER A 127 19.87 -18.94 6.80
C SER A 127 21.37 -19.17 6.66
N LEU A 128 21.97 -18.68 5.57
CA LEU A 128 23.39 -18.75 5.28
C LEU A 128 24.01 -17.35 5.29
N ASN A 129 25.26 -17.26 5.75
CA ASN A 129 26.10 -16.08 5.57
C ASN A 129 26.63 -16.02 4.14
N ALA A 130 27.03 -14.83 3.67
CA ALA A 130 27.80 -14.72 2.43
C ALA A 130 29.13 -15.47 2.60
N GLY A 131 29.55 -16.23 1.58
CA GLY A 131 30.73 -17.07 1.61
C GLY A 131 30.47 -18.46 2.22
N GLY A 132 31.47 -19.00 2.91
CA GLY A 132 31.45 -20.36 3.45
C GLY A 132 30.59 -20.52 4.69
N ASN A 133 29.79 -21.59 4.72
CA ASN A 133 28.90 -21.96 5.81
C ASN A 133 29.09 -23.43 6.16
N THR A 134 28.92 -23.79 7.43
CA THR A 134 28.87 -25.19 7.86
C THR A 134 27.43 -25.63 8.04
N VAL A 135 27.09 -26.80 7.51
CA VAL A 135 25.78 -27.46 7.70
C VAL A 135 26.05 -28.86 8.27
N ARG A 136 25.62 -29.10 9.51
CA ARG A 136 25.84 -30.37 10.22
C ARG A 136 24.51 -31.04 10.54
N LEU A 137 24.39 -32.32 10.22
CA LEU A 137 23.33 -33.22 10.66
C LEU A 137 23.82 -33.96 11.91
N SER A 138 23.16 -33.77 13.05
CA SER A 138 23.53 -34.40 14.32
C SER A 138 22.36 -35.20 14.90
N PRO A 139 22.42 -36.53 14.94
CA PRO A 139 21.33 -37.38 15.40
C PRO A 139 21.06 -37.13 16.88
N THR A 140 19.78 -37.11 17.23
CA THR A 140 19.31 -36.85 18.60
C THR A 140 19.05 -38.14 19.38
N THR A 141 19.25 -39.30 18.76
CA THR A 141 19.00 -40.62 19.37
C THR A 141 20.18 -41.57 19.14
N ALA A 142 20.26 -42.62 19.96
CA ALA A 142 21.29 -43.66 19.84
C ALA A 142 21.22 -44.46 18.52
N ASN A 143 20.12 -44.34 17.77
CA ASN A 143 20.01 -44.97 16.46
C ASN A 143 20.88 -44.29 15.39
N GLY A 144 21.46 -43.11 15.64
CA GLY A 144 22.31 -42.40 14.69
C GLY A 144 21.55 -41.75 13.53
N LEU A 145 22.30 -41.35 12.49
CA LEU A 145 21.75 -40.76 11.26
C LEU A 145 21.17 -41.84 10.33
N PRO A 146 20.24 -41.51 9.41
CA PRO A 146 20.06 -42.32 8.21
C PRO A 146 21.36 -42.34 7.37
N ASN A 147 21.43 -43.17 6.33
CA ASN A 147 22.49 -43.03 5.33
C ASN A 147 22.25 -41.70 4.61
N VAL A 148 23.27 -40.84 4.56
CA VAL A 148 23.18 -39.51 3.93
C VAL A 148 24.03 -39.52 2.66
N ASP A 149 23.39 -39.27 1.51
CA ASP A 149 24.04 -39.27 0.21
C ASP A 149 24.69 -37.91 -0.06
N TYR A 150 23.86 -36.87 -0.17
CA TYR A 150 24.30 -35.49 -0.37
C TYR A 150 23.35 -34.50 0.27
N ILE A 151 23.80 -33.25 0.30
CA ILE A 151 22.90 -32.10 0.38
C ILE A 151 22.92 -31.30 -0.92
N GLU A 152 21.76 -30.76 -1.28
CA GLU A 152 21.60 -29.76 -2.33
C GLU A 152 21.26 -28.43 -1.67
N VAL A 153 21.98 -27.38 -2.05
CA VAL A 153 21.75 -26.01 -1.57
C VAL A 153 21.37 -25.14 -2.75
N GLU A 154 20.14 -24.68 -2.75
CA GLU A 154 19.70 -23.64 -3.67
C GLU A 154 19.86 -22.29 -2.97
N THR A 155 20.91 -21.56 -3.36
CA THR A 155 21.14 -20.17 -2.95
C THR A 155 20.40 -19.27 -3.93
N GLY A 156 19.11 -19.12 -3.70
CA GLY A 156 18.24 -18.25 -4.47
C GLY A 156 17.40 -17.47 -3.49
N SER A 157 17.27 -16.17 -3.74
CA SER A 157 16.19 -15.36 -3.16
C SER A 157 14.95 -16.24 -3.12
N GLN A 158 14.45 -16.56 -1.93
CA GLN A 158 13.11 -17.11 -1.79
C GLN A 158 12.25 -16.32 -2.78
N PRO A 159 11.53 -16.95 -3.73
CA PRO A 159 10.58 -16.20 -4.54
C PRO A 159 9.81 -15.37 -3.52
N PRO A 160 9.85 -14.03 -3.62
CA PRO A 160 9.40 -13.16 -2.55
C PRO A 160 8.07 -13.70 -2.11
N ALA A 161 7.92 -13.97 -0.80
CA ALA A 161 6.71 -14.60 -0.30
C ALA A 161 5.55 -13.81 -0.90
N ALA A 162 4.77 -14.46 -1.77
CA ALA A 162 3.72 -13.74 -2.50
C ALA A 162 2.80 -13.02 -1.52
N ALA A 163 2.71 -13.57 -0.29
CA ALA A 163 2.25 -12.85 0.87
C ALA A 163 3.22 -12.90 2.08
N LEU A 164 3.34 -11.78 2.79
CA LEU A 164 3.92 -11.67 4.13
C LEU A 164 2.79 -11.38 5.14
N TYR A 165 2.78 -12.08 6.28
CA TYR A 165 1.76 -11.90 7.31
C TYR A 165 2.30 -11.15 8.51
N VAL A 166 1.52 -10.18 9.01
CA VAL A 166 1.84 -9.39 10.20
C VAL A 166 0.73 -9.57 11.23
N ALA A 167 1.07 -9.84 12.49
CA ALA A 167 0.11 -9.98 13.58
C ALA A 167 0.64 -9.32 14.86
N THR A 168 -0.25 -8.76 15.69
CA THR A 168 0.14 -8.11 16.96
C THR A 168 0.89 -9.04 17.92
N GLY A 169 0.58 -10.34 17.89
CA GLY A 169 1.28 -11.40 18.63
C GLY A 169 2.40 -12.11 17.86
N GLY A 170 2.84 -11.57 16.72
CA GLY A 170 3.92 -12.16 15.92
C GLY A 170 5.31 -11.95 16.50
N ASP A 171 6.34 -12.31 15.72
CA ASP A 171 7.76 -12.05 16.02
C ASP A 171 8.48 -11.63 14.73
N ASP A 172 9.31 -10.59 14.79
CA ASP A 172 10.07 -10.11 13.61
C ASP A 172 11.22 -11.04 13.21
N ALA A 173 11.54 -12.02 14.05
CA ALA A 173 12.38 -13.16 13.70
C ALA A 173 11.64 -14.24 12.89
N ASN A 174 10.31 -14.23 12.84
CA ASN A 174 9.54 -15.20 12.08
C ASN A 174 9.69 -15.01 10.56
N PRO A 175 9.43 -16.04 9.75
CA PRO A 175 9.50 -15.94 8.29
C PRO A 175 8.35 -15.13 7.65
N GLY A 176 7.37 -14.65 8.43
CA GLY A 176 6.22 -13.91 7.91
C GLY A 176 5.20 -14.76 7.16
N THR A 177 5.03 -16.01 7.58
CA THR A 177 3.94 -16.87 7.08
C THR A 177 2.70 -16.72 7.94
N LEU A 178 1.54 -17.21 7.48
CA LEU A 178 0.30 -17.16 8.29
C LEU A 178 0.46 -17.87 9.65
N ALA A 179 1.20 -18.99 9.69
CA ALA A 179 1.44 -19.76 10.91
C ALA A 179 2.51 -19.14 11.82
N ALA A 180 3.43 -18.36 11.26
CA ALA A 180 4.49 -17.66 11.97
C ALA A 180 4.61 -16.23 11.42
N PRO A 181 3.71 -15.32 11.84
CA PRO A 181 3.65 -13.96 11.31
C PRO A 181 4.74 -13.06 11.91
N LEU A 182 5.10 -12.02 11.17
CA LEU A 182 5.92 -10.91 11.65
C LEU A 182 5.16 -10.11 12.73
N ARG A 183 5.88 -9.42 13.61
CA ARG A 183 5.25 -8.56 14.62
C ARG A 183 4.95 -7.18 14.11
N THR A 184 5.89 -6.57 13.39
CA THR A 184 5.81 -5.17 12.97
C THR A 184 5.50 -5.05 11.48
N ILE A 185 4.74 -4.02 11.13
CA ILE A 185 4.45 -3.68 9.73
C ILE A 185 5.74 -3.25 9.02
N GLN A 186 6.60 -2.48 9.70
CA GLN A 186 7.89 -2.06 9.13
C GLN A 186 8.74 -3.26 8.72
N ARG A 187 8.81 -4.30 9.54
CA ARG A 187 9.58 -5.51 9.18
C ARG A 187 9.07 -6.16 7.90
N ALA A 188 7.75 -6.19 7.68
CA ALA A 188 7.17 -6.70 6.44
C ALA A 188 7.49 -5.79 5.25
N VAL A 189 7.45 -4.48 5.44
CA VAL A 189 7.87 -3.49 4.44
C VAL A 189 9.33 -3.70 4.06
N ASP A 190 10.23 -3.91 5.02
CA ASP A 190 11.67 -4.14 4.80
C ASP A 190 11.94 -5.42 4.00
N LEU A 191 11.12 -6.45 4.18
CA LEU A 191 11.22 -7.72 3.45
C LEU A 191 10.55 -7.69 2.07
N ALA A 192 9.59 -6.80 1.84
CA ALA A 192 8.81 -6.76 0.61
C ALA A 192 9.66 -6.47 -0.64
N GLN A 193 9.33 -7.15 -1.73
CA GLN A 193 9.84 -6.92 -3.08
C GLN A 193 8.67 -6.60 -4.02
N PRO A 194 8.89 -6.04 -5.23
CA PRO A 194 7.83 -5.87 -6.22
C PRO A 194 6.95 -7.13 -6.36
N GLY A 195 5.63 -6.96 -6.26
CA GLY A 195 4.64 -8.05 -6.30
C GLY A 195 4.30 -8.67 -4.93
N THR A 196 4.98 -8.29 -3.84
CA THR A 196 4.67 -8.79 -2.49
C THR A 196 3.32 -8.27 -1.99
N THR A 197 2.54 -9.13 -1.33
CA THR A 197 1.34 -8.74 -0.59
C THR A 197 1.55 -8.84 0.93
N ILE A 198 1.66 -7.71 1.61
CA ILE A 198 1.65 -7.66 3.07
C ILE A 198 0.19 -7.77 3.56
N LEU A 199 -0.13 -8.85 4.25
CA LEU A 199 -1.43 -9.15 4.85
C LEU A 199 -1.36 -8.92 6.37
N ILE A 200 -2.05 -7.88 6.84
CA ILE A 200 -2.03 -7.47 8.24
C ILE A 200 -3.26 -8.04 8.96
N ARG A 201 -3.02 -8.81 10.02
CA ARG A 201 -4.07 -9.38 10.87
C ARG A 201 -4.72 -8.30 11.73
N GLY A 202 -5.96 -8.53 12.13
CA GLY A 202 -6.75 -7.60 12.93
C GLY A 202 -6.09 -7.27 14.26
N GLY A 203 -6.15 -6.00 14.63
CA GLY A 203 -5.51 -5.49 15.84
C GLY A 203 -5.11 -4.03 15.72
N THR A 204 -4.59 -3.50 16.83
CA THR A 204 -4.03 -2.14 16.90
C THR A 204 -2.52 -2.23 16.94
N TYR A 205 -1.88 -1.57 15.98
CA TYR A 205 -0.44 -1.47 15.83
C TYR A 205 -0.03 -0.06 16.21
N ALA A 206 0.73 0.08 17.29
CA ALA A 206 1.10 1.37 17.86
C ALA A 206 2.63 1.61 17.81
N PRO A 207 3.21 1.79 16.61
CA PRO A 207 4.65 1.95 16.45
C PRO A 207 5.15 3.27 17.07
N SER A 208 6.38 3.27 17.57
CA SER A 208 7.03 4.47 18.15
C SER A 208 7.67 5.39 17.11
N THR A 209 7.71 4.97 15.85
CA THR A 209 8.18 5.74 14.69
C THR A 209 7.30 5.42 13.50
N ASN A 210 7.30 6.27 12.49
CA ASN A 210 6.51 6.06 11.28
C ASN A 210 6.90 4.80 10.50
N ILE A 211 5.94 4.28 9.75
CA ILE A 211 6.14 3.18 8.80
C ILE A 211 6.65 3.78 7.49
N GLN A 212 7.85 3.41 7.08
CA GLN A 212 8.63 3.98 5.99
C GLN A 212 8.52 3.12 4.72
N LEU A 213 7.77 3.60 3.73
CA LEU A 213 7.55 2.96 2.43
C LEU A 213 8.49 3.60 1.39
N LEU A 214 9.78 3.30 1.51
CA LEU A 214 10.82 3.91 0.66
C LEU A 214 11.15 3.08 -0.60
N LYS A 215 10.77 1.79 -0.61
CA LYS A 215 10.98 0.91 -1.77
C LYS A 215 9.83 1.01 -2.75
N SER A 216 10.10 0.83 -4.04
CA SER A 216 9.07 0.82 -5.08
C SER A 216 8.66 -0.60 -5.46
N GLY A 217 7.38 -0.76 -5.80
CA GLY A 217 6.93 -1.82 -6.70
C GLY A 217 7.22 -1.45 -8.15
N THR A 218 6.52 -2.09 -9.07
CA THR A 218 6.45 -1.67 -10.48
C THR A 218 4.99 -1.63 -10.93
N ALA A 219 4.73 -1.00 -12.08
CA ALA A 219 3.38 -0.97 -12.65
C ALA A 219 2.78 -2.38 -12.84
N SER A 220 3.61 -3.38 -13.22
CA SER A 220 3.18 -4.78 -13.41
C SER A 220 3.25 -5.62 -12.13
N GLN A 221 4.03 -5.20 -11.14
CA GLN A 221 4.22 -5.90 -9.87
C GLN A 221 4.22 -4.90 -8.70
N PRO A 222 3.06 -4.30 -8.38
CA PRO A 222 2.97 -3.37 -7.28
C PRO A 222 3.18 -4.09 -5.93
N ILE A 223 3.64 -3.36 -4.91
CA ILE A 223 3.64 -3.88 -3.54
C ILE A 223 2.29 -3.57 -2.91
N THR A 224 1.62 -4.58 -2.36
CA THR A 224 0.30 -4.42 -1.73
C THR A 224 0.43 -4.51 -0.22
N MET A 225 -0.16 -3.58 0.52
CA MET A 225 -0.29 -3.60 1.98
C MET A 225 -1.77 -3.48 2.34
N ARG A 226 -2.35 -4.55 2.90
CA ARG A 226 -3.77 -4.58 3.19
C ARG A 226 -4.12 -5.40 4.42
N ASN A 227 -5.31 -5.21 4.93
CA ASN A 227 -5.87 -6.10 5.94
C ASN A 227 -6.06 -7.53 5.40
N HIS A 228 -5.88 -8.52 6.27
CA HIS A 228 -6.14 -9.92 6.00
C HIS A 228 -7.64 -10.19 6.13
N ASP A 229 -8.26 -10.75 5.09
CA ASP A 229 -9.63 -11.28 5.09
C ASP A 229 -10.71 -10.37 5.70
N GLY A 230 -10.58 -9.05 5.51
CA GLY A 230 -11.54 -8.08 6.01
C GLY A 230 -11.40 -7.76 7.50
N GLU A 231 -10.40 -8.32 8.19
CA GLU A 231 -10.10 -8.03 9.59
C GLU A 231 -9.84 -6.52 9.78
N ARG A 232 -10.26 -5.97 10.91
CA ARG A 232 -10.06 -4.54 11.20
C ARG A 232 -8.64 -4.29 11.72
N VAL A 233 -7.88 -3.50 10.97
CA VAL A 233 -6.49 -3.12 11.28
C VAL A 233 -6.43 -1.63 11.60
N ILE A 234 -5.91 -1.28 12.77
CA ILE A 234 -5.68 0.11 13.17
C ILE A 234 -4.17 0.34 13.30
N ILE A 235 -3.65 1.34 12.62
CA ILE A 235 -2.33 1.92 12.82
C ILE A 235 -2.51 3.16 13.68
N ASP A 236 -2.03 3.11 14.92
CA ASP A 236 -2.17 4.18 15.90
C ASP A 236 -0.84 4.91 16.05
N GLY A 237 -0.79 6.14 15.55
CA GLY A 237 0.40 6.97 15.54
C GLY A 237 0.71 7.66 16.87
N GLU A 238 -0.13 7.53 17.89
CA GLU A 238 -0.03 8.31 19.15
C GLU A 238 1.35 8.21 19.83
N ASN A 239 2.08 7.11 19.63
CA ASN A 239 3.42 6.91 20.19
C ASN A 239 4.57 7.52 19.37
N MET A 240 4.29 8.17 18.25
CA MET A 240 5.30 8.74 17.35
C MET A 240 5.77 10.13 17.80
N PRO A 241 6.97 10.58 17.37
CA PRO A 241 7.40 11.95 17.56
C PRO A 241 6.39 12.96 16.99
N TYR A 242 6.37 14.16 17.55
CA TYR A 242 5.54 15.29 17.09
C TYR A 242 4.03 14.99 16.99
N THR A 243 3.52 14.16 17.91
CA THR A 243 2.16 13.63 17.88
C THR A 243 1.45 13.82 19.22
N PRO A 244 0.60 14.87 19.39
CA PRO A 244 0.58 16.08 18.57
C PRO A 244 1.86 16.91 18.78
N GLY A 245 2.24 17.68 17.76
CA GLY A 245 3.31 18.67 17.87
C GLY A 245 2.90 19.86 18.75
N ALA A 246 3.88 20.52 19.37
CA ALA A 246 3.65 21.77 20.08
C ALA A 246 3.18 22.90 19.13
N VAL A 247 2.43 23.88 19.64
CA VAL A 247 1.98 25.05 18.85
C VAL A 247 3.17 25.75 18.21
N GLY A 248 3.09 26.03 16.92
CA GLY A 248 4.14 26.66 16.11
C GLY A 248 5.31 25.76 15.72
N SER A 249 5.31 24.48 16.15
CA SER A 249 6.38 23.55 15.79
C SER A 249 6.27 23.04 14.34
N SER A 250 7.41 22.67 13.77
CA SER A 250 7.52 21.97 12.50
C SER A 250 7.78 20.48 12.72
N ILE A 251 7.27 19.65 11.81
CA ILE A 251 7.53 18.21 11.78
C ILE A 251 8.62 17.97 10.72
N PRO A 252 9.76 17.36 11.07
CA PRO A 252 10.78 16.96 10.11
C PRO A 252 10.14 16.13 8.98
N ARG A 253 10.53 16.40 7.73
CA ARG A 253 9.89 15.81 6.54
C ARG A 253 9.85 14.27 6.60
N ALA A 254 10.97 13.64 6.96
CA ALA A 254 11.07 12.19 7.10
C ALA A 254 10.23 11.60 8.24
N GLU A 255 9.73 12.44 9.17
CA GLU A 255 8.92 12.04 10.32
C GLU A 255 7.42 12.35 10.12
N ARG A 256 7.02 12.89 8.96
CA ARG A 256 5.62 13.12 8.62
C ARG A 256 4.92 11.82 8.27
N GLY A 257 3.65 11.69 8.69
CA GLY A 257 2.81 10.53 8.43
C GLY A 257 3.05 9.39 9.42
N ALA A 258 1.96 8.80 9.94
CA ALA A 258 2.06 7.48 10.55
C ALA A 258 2.52 6.44 9.51
N VAL A 259 2.12 6.67 8.26
CA VAL A 259 2.67 6.03 7.07
C VAL A 259 3.36 7.11 6.22
N HIS A 260 4.67 6.97 6.02
CA HIS A 260 5.49 7.84 5.18
C HIS A 260 5.81 7.11 3.87
N ILE A 261 5.54 7.72 2.72
CA ILE A 261 5.73 7.08 1.40
C ILE A 261 6.51 7.96 0.43
N GLU A 262 7.65 7.45 -0.02
CA GLU A 262 8.43 7.99 -1.13
C GLU A 262 8.54 6.98 -2.28
N GLY A 263 8.41 5.69 -1.97
CA GLY A 263 8.41 4.61 -2.96
C GLY A 263 7.15 4.65 -3.84
N GLU A 264 7.25 4.08 -5.04
CA GLU A 264 6.21 4.11 -6.06
C GLU A 264 5.48 2.78 -6.20
N TYR A 265 4.32 2.80 -6.86
CA TYR A 265 3.52 1.61 -7.17
C TYR A 265 3.11 0.78 -5.94
N TRP A 266 2.77 1.45 -4.85
CA TRP A 266 2.12 0.83 -3.70
C TRP A 266 0.61 0.71 -3.88
N ARG A 267 0.02 -0.31 -3.25
CA ARG A 267 -1.43 -0.51 -3.10
C ARG A 267 -1.75 -0.64 -1.62
N LEU A 268 -2.28 0.41 -1.01
CA LEU A 268 -2.70 0.42 0.39
C LEU A 268 -4.20 0.21 0.43
N ALA A 269 -4.69 -0.79 1.17
CA ALA A 269 -6.13 -1.06 1.22
C ALA A 269 -6.68 -1.54 2.57
N GLY A 270 -7.87 -1.05 2.93
CA GLY A 270 -8.63 -1.54 4.08
C GLY A 270 -7.98 -1.32 5.44
N LEU A 271 -7.16 -0.26 5.58
CA LEU A 271 -6.47 0.10 6.81
C LEU A 271 -7.12 1.33 7.45
N GLU A 272 -7.13 1.36 8.78
CA GLU A 272 -7.52 2.51 9.57
C GLU A 272 -6.25 3.14 10.18
N ILE A 273 -6.03 4.43 9.95
CA ILE A 273 -4.87 5.18 10.43
C ILE A 273 -5.36 6.34 11.30
N ILE A 274 -4.90 6.35 12.56
CA ILE A 274 -5.35 7.29 13.58
C ILE A 274 -4.19 7.93 14.31
N HIS A 275 -4.44 9.12 14.86
CA HIS A 275 -3.52 9.82 15.75
C HIS A 275 -2.09 9.96 15.19
N GLY A 276 -1.91 9.98 13.88
CA GLY A 276 -0.59 10.19 13.29
C GLY A 276 -0.20 11.68 13.27
N PRO A 277 1.10 12.00 13.18
CA PRO A 277 1.55 13.37 12.93
C PRO A 277 1.06 13.89 11.58
N TYR A 278 0.77 12.98 10.65
CA TYR A 278 -0.22 13.02 9.56
C TYR A 278 -0.79 11.58 9.51
N GLY A 279 -1.93 11.33 8.87
CA GLY A 279 -2.34 9.93 8.65
C GLY A 279 -1.36 9.24 7.68
N ILE A 280 -1.38 9.69 6.42
CA ILE A 280 -0.44 9.29 5.38
C ILE A 280 0.23 10.54 4.82
N PHE A 281 1.55 10.55 4.73
CA PHE A 281 2.30 11.60 4.05
C PHE A 281 3.12 10.99 2.91
N GLY A 282 2.85 11.44 1.69
CA GLY A 282 3.51 10.99 0.47
C GLY A 282 4.29 12.12 -0.19
N LEU A 283 5.45 11.78 -0.73
CA LEU A 283 6.38 12.73 -1.25
C LEU A 283 7.08 12.23 -2.51
N ASP A 284 7.08 13.07 -3.55
CA ASP A 284 7.76 12.78 -4.82
C ASP A 284 7.44 11.36 -5.32
N THR A 285 6.18 10.94 -5.14
CA THR A 285 5.77 9.54 -5.23
C THR A 285 4.61 9.36 -6.19
N SER A 286 4.73 8.37 -7.06
CA SER A 286 3.80 8.18 -8.17
C SER A 286 3.24 6.77 -8.30
N GLY A 287 2.09 6.68 -8.97
CA GLY A 287 1.50 5.40 -9.36
C GLY A 287 0.90 4.59 -8.21
N ASN A 288 0.67 5.19 -7.04
CA ASN A 288 0.12 4.51 -5.87
C ASN A 288 -1.42 4.42 -5.92
N VAL A 289 -2.00 3.43 -5.22
CA VAL A 289 -3.44 3.36 -4.97
C VAL A 289 -3.67 3.31 -3.47
N PHE A 290 -4.57 4.16 -3.00
CA PHE A 290 -5.08 4.21 -1.63
C PHE A 290 -6.57 3.87 -1.69
N ASP A 291 -6.93 2.62 -1.41
CA ASP A 291 -8.28 2.08 -1.59
C ASP A 291 -8.96 1.75 -0.26
N ARG A 292 -10.16 2.29 0.00
CA ARG A 292 -10.97 1.97 1.19
C ARG A 292 -10.18 2.13 2.49
N LEU A 293 -9.35 3.16 2.57
CA LEU A 293 -8.67 3.52 3.81
C LEU A 293 -9.60 4.37 4.68
N THR A 294 -9.36 4.34 5.98
CA THR A 294 -9.93 5.31 6.92
C THR A 294 -8.79 6.08 7.56
N THR A 295 -8.74 7.40 7.40
CA THR A 295 -7.76 8.27 8.04
C THR A 295 -8.49 9.23 8.96
N ARG A 296 -8.46 8.97 10.27
CA ARG A 296 -9.27 9.73 11.22
C ARG A 296 -8.52 10.20 12.45
N ASP A 297 -8.97 11.32 13.00
CA ASP A 297 -8.46 11.85 14.27
C ASP A 297 -6.94 12.04 14.30
N ASN A 298 -6.29 12.17 13.13
CA ASN A 298 -4.86 12.44 13.02
C ASN A 298 -4.58 13.90 13.43
N TYR A 299 -3.34 14.16 13.83
CA TYR A 299 -2.89 15.47 14.31
C TYR A 299 -2.43 16.43 13.20
N GLU A 300 -2.78 16.09 11.96
CA GLU A 300 -2.63 16.86 10.72
C GLU A 300 -3.48 16.19 9.63
N SER A 301 -3.34 16.55 8.36
CA SER A 301 -4.16 16.03 7.26
C SER A 301 -4.19 14.48 7.22
N GLY A 302 -5.35 13.92 6.87
CA GLY A 302 -5.55 12.47 6.84
C GLY A 302 -4.70 11.75 5.78
N LEU A 303 -4.69 12.26 4.55
CA LEU A 303 -3.79 11.82 3.48
C LEU A 303 -3.25 13.06 2.77
N HIS A 304 -1.92 13.20 2.74
CA HIS A 304 -1.23 14.35 2.16
C HIS A 304 -0.21 13.89 1.11
N LEU A 305 -0.29 14.38 -0.14
CA LEU A 305 0.72 14.20 -1.18
C LEU A 305 1.39 15.53 -1.53
N GLN A 306 2.72 15.54 -1.66
CA GLN A 306 3.53 16.71 -2.05
C GLN A 306 4.56 16.41 -3.13
N GLY A 307 5.18 17.45 -3.67
CA GLY A 307 6.31 17.33 -4.61
C GLY A 307 5.88 16.78 -5.97
N ALA A 308 6.77 16.06 -6.64
CA ALA A 308 6.58 15.42 -7.94
C ALA A 308 5.71 14.15 -7.86
N SER A 309 4.48 14.29 -7.35
CA SER A 309 3.58 13.17 -7.08
C SER A 309 2.48 13.06 -8.15
N GLY A 310 2.56 12.08 -9.04
CA GLY A 310 1.62 11.88 -10.15
C GLY A 310 1.00 10.50 -10.22
N ASN A 311 -0.08 10.34 -11.01
CA ASN A 311 -0.75 9.06 -11.24
C ASN A 311 -1.20 8.32 -9.97
N ASN A 312 -1.40 9.02 -8.85
CA ASN A 312 -1.91 8.42 -7.62
C ASN A 312 -3.44 8.33 -7.66
N GLN A 313 -3.99 7.25 -7.12
CA GLN A 313 -5.42 6.99 -7.09
C GLN A 313 -5.89 6.90 -5.63
N ILE A 314 -6.71 7.85 -5.18
CA ILE A 314 -7.33 7.84 -3.86
C ILE A 314 -8.79 7.45 -4.05
N ILE A 315 -9.15 6.23 -3.64
CA ILE A 315 -10.41 5.58 -3.98
C ILE A 315 -11.14 5.18 -2.69
N ASN A 316 -12.41 5.54 -2.58
CA ASN A 316 -13.28 5.12 -1.49
C ASN A 316 -12.74 5.42 -0.08
N LEU A 317 -11.93 6.47 0.05
CA LEU A 317 -11.35 6.92 1.32
C LEU A 317 -12.40 7.58 2.23
N ASP A 318 -12.36 7.25 3.52
CA ASP A 318 -13.02 8.02 4.57
C ASP A 318 -11.97 8.81 5.36
N SER A 319 -12.03 10.14 5.33
CA SER A 319 -11.08 10.97 6.07
C SER A 319 -11.80 12.01 6.93
N TYR A 320 -11.62 11.92 8.25
CA TYR A 320 -12.45 12.69 9.17
C TYR A 320 -11.87 12.96 10.55
N GLY A 321 -12.32 14.05 11.16
CA GLY A 321 -11.92 14.37 12.54
C GLY A 321 -10.43 14.75 12.66
N ASN A 322 -9.72 14.86 11.54
CA ASN A 322 -8.32 15.27 11.51
C ASN A 322 -8.21 16.73 11.95
N ARG A 323 -7.19 17.03 12.74
CA ARG A 323 -7.00 18.32 13.40
C ARG A 323 -5.53 18.60 13.61
N ASP A 324 -5.10 19.84 13.56
CA ASP A 324 -3.70 20.21 13.79
C ASP A 324 -3.57 21.17 14.99
N PRO A 325 -3.48 20.67 16.23
CA PRO A 325 -3.29 21.53 17.40
C PRO A 325 -2.03 22.39 17.29
N ARG A 326 -1.00 21.91 16.57
CA ARG A 326 0.25 22.63 16.34
C ARG A 326 0.08 23.93 15.55
N LYS A 327 -1.00 24.04 14.78
CA LYS A 327 -1.29 25.13 13.84
C LYS A 327 -2.71 25.66 14.03
N ASN A 328 -3.28 25.42 15.20
CA ASN A 328 -4.58 25.96 15.59
C ASN A 328 -5.73 25.55 14.65
N GLY A 329 -5.61 24.44 13.93
CA GLY A 329 -6.65 23.91 13.06
C GLY A 329 -6.59 24.37 11.60
N GLU A 330 -5.56 25.13 11.22
CA GLU A 330 -5.35 25.76 9.90
C GLU A 330 -4.65 24.85 8.87
N SER A 331 -4.57 23.53 9.08
CA SER A 331 -3.87 22.66 8.12
C SER A 331 -4.40 21.25 7.96
N ALA A 332 -5.15 20.73 8.92
CA ALA A 332 -5.55 19.34 8.87
C ALA A 332 -6.79 19.14 8.00
N ASP A 333 -6.53 18.81 6.74
CA ASP A 333 -7.56 18.44 5.78
C ASP A 333 -7.96 16.97 5.84
N GLY A 334 -9.06 16.63 5.19
CA GLY A 334 -9.36 15.24 4.85
C GLY A 334 -8.33 14.67 3.87
N VAL A 335 -8.19 15.30 2.71
CA VAL A 335 -7.18 14.98 1.68
C VAL A 335 -6.48 16.25 1.22
N ALA A 336 -5.15 16.21 1.21
CA ALA A 336 -4.29 17.26 0.73
C ALA A 336 -3.45 16.76 -0.44
N ILE A 337 -3.49 17.44 -1.59
CA ILE A 337 -2.50 17.26 -2.66
C ILE A 337 -1.94 18.65 -2.93
N LYS A 338 -0.91 19.03 -2.19
CA LYS A 338 -0.45 20.42 -2.07
C LYS A 338 1.02 20.54 -2.47
N GLU A 339 1.48 21.76 -2.69
CA GLU A 339 2.91 22.12 -2.77
C GLU A 339 3.70 21.19 -3.69
N GLY A 340 3.38 21.19 -4.99
CA GLY A 340 3.96 20.21 -5.91
C GLY A 340 3.36 20.18 -7.29
N SER A 341 3.66 19.10 -8.02
CA SER A 341 3.15 18.87 -9.38
C SER A 341 3.11 17.36 -9.67
N GLY A 342 2.27 16.96 -10.62
CA GLY A 342 2.14 15.57 -11.04
C GLY A 342 0.76 15.32 -11.64
N SER A 343 0.74 15.01 -12.93
CA SER A 343 -0.52 14.76 -13.65
C SER A 343 -1.08 13.37 -13.34
N GLY A 344 -2.37 13.18 -13.60
CA GLY A 344 -3.03 11.87 -13.53
C GLY A 344 -3.48 11.45 -12.13
N ASN A 345 -3.38 12.34 -11.14
CA ASN A 345 -3.95 12.11 -9.82
C ASN A 345 -5.48 12.11 -9.88
N VAL A 346 -6.10 11.13 -9.23
CA VAL A 346 -7.56 10.96 -9.17
C VAL A 346 -8.01 10.71 -7.74
N ILE A 347 -9.05 11.43 -7.34
CA ILE A 347 -9.76 11.26 -6.07
C ILE A 347 -11.19 10.83 -6.42
N ARG A 348 -11.62 9.63 -5.98
CA ARG A 348 -12.93 9.08 -6.33
C ARG A 348 -13.63 8.41 -5.15
N GLY A 349 -14.92 8.66 -4.97
CA GLY A 349 -15.71 7.96 -3.94
C GLY A 349 -15.34 8.35 -2.51
N THR A 350 -14.64 9.48 -2.31
CA THR A 350 -14.12 9.86 -1.00
C THR A 350 -15.18 10.57 -0.16
N ARG A 351 -15.09 10.42 1.16
CA ARG A 351 -15.92 11.12 2.13
C ARG A 351 -15.02 11.86 3.11
N LEU A 352 -15.17 13.18 3.19
CA LEU A 352 -14.23 14.09 3.83
C LEU A 352 -15.00 14.98 4.82
N TRP A 353 -14.93 14.67 6.12
CA TRP A 353 -15.82 15.36 7.05
C TRP A 353 -15.24 15.71 8.40
N LYS A 354 -15.76 16.80 8.97
CA LYS A 354 -15.40 17.27 10.30
C LYS A 354 -13.88 17.39 10.49
N ASN A 355 -13.14 17.66 9.43
CA ASN A 355 -11.73 18.03 9.51
C ASN A 355 -11.63 19.49 10.00
N SER A 356 -10.53 19.84 10.65
CA SER A 356 -10.38 21.17 11.25
C SER A 356 -10.21 22.24 10.20
N ASP A 357 -9.57 21.94 9.09
CA ASP A 357 -9.38 22.88 8.00
C ASP A 357 -10.39 22.59 6.87
N ASP A 358 -9.96 21.97 5.77
CA ASP A 358 -10.85 21.66 4.65
C ASP A 358 -11.19 20.17 4.53
N GLY A 359 -12.23 19.88 3.73
CA GLY A 359 -12.44 18.51 3.26
C GLY A 359 -11.30 18.08 2.34
N LEU A 360 -11.04 18.88 1.32
CA LEU A 360 -10.00 18.68 0.31
C LEU A 360 -9.28 19.99 0.03
N ASP A 361 -7.96 19.94 -0.12
CA ASP A 361 -7.15 21.11 -0.45
C ASP A 361 -6.00 20.81 -1.46
N PHE A 362 -5.93 21.65 -2.51
CA PHE A 362 -4.93 21.66 -3.58
C PHE A 362 -3.96 22.86 -3.57
N TRP A 363 -3.83 23.55 -2.44
CA TRP A 363 -2.92 24.69 -2.26
C TRP A 363 -1.54 24.46 -2.87
N LEU A 364 -1.11 25.36 -3.76
CA LEU A 364 0.18 25.31 -4.47
C LEU A 364 0.45 24.04 -5.30
N PHE A 365 -0.57 23.30 -5.73
CA PHE A 365 -0.39 22.16 -6.63
C PHE A 365 -0.59 22.57 -8.10
N LEU A 366 0.45 22.37 -8.92
CA LEU A 366 0.60 23.05 -10.20
C LEU A 366 -0.04 22.34 -11.39
N THR A 367 -0.60 21.14 -11.19
CA THR A 367 -1.12 20.30 -12.28
C THR A 367 -2.51 19.77 -11.98
N PRO A 368 -3.34 19.51 -13.02
CA PRO A 368 -4.70 19.04 -12.83
C PRO A 368 -4.83 17.79 -11.96
N VAL A 369 -5.80 17.85 -11.05
CA VAL A 369 -6.29 16.71 -10.26
C VAL A 369 -7.76 16.52 -10.60
N THR A 370 -8.17 15.26 -10.76
CA THR A 370 -9.57 14.91 -11.04
C THR A 370 -10.25 14.39 -9.78
N VAL A 371 -11.36 15.02 -9.38
CA VAL A 371 -12.22 14.64 -8.25
C VAL A 371 -13.57 14.17 -8.79
N GLU A 372 -14.00 12.97 -8.41
CA GLU A 372 -15.22 12.36 -8.91
C GLU A 372 -16.02 11.73 -7.77
N SER A 373 -17.34 11.93 -7.78
CA SER A 373 -18.26 11.20 -6.90
C SER A 373 -17.79 11.22 -5.45
N SER A 374 -17.42 12.40 -4.94
CA SER A 374 -16.89 12.58 -3.59
C SER A 374 -17.77 13.53 -2.78
N VAL A 375 -17.71 13.42 -1.46
CA VAL A 375 -18.59 14.16 -0.55
C VAL A 375 -17.77 14.82 0.55
N ALA A 376 -17.94 16.11 0.76
CA ALA A 376 -17.28 16.86 1.82
C ALA A 376 -18.31 17.57 2.72
N TRP A 377 -18.24 17.38 4.04
CA TRP A 377 -19.19 18.03 4.94
C TRP A 377 -18.70 18.38 6.34
N GLY A 378 -19.26 19.46 6.89
CA GLY A 378 -18.99 19.85 8.26
C GLY A 378 -17.52 20.20 8.53
N ASN A 379 -16.71 20.51 7.51
CA ASN A 379 -15.31 20.90 7.73
C ASN A 379 -15.22 22.33 8.28
N GLY A 380 -14.13 22.67 8.97
CA GLY A 380 -13.86 24.03 9.46
C GLY A 380 -14.56 24.46 10.74
N TYR A 381 -15.01 23.51 11.58
CA TYR A 381 -15.51 23.86 12.91
C TYR A 381 -14.54 23.39 13.99
N ASN A 382 -14.33 24.25 14.98
CA ASN A 382 -13.55 23.93 16.17
C ASN A 382 -14.30 22.95 17.08
N ARG A 383 -14.09 21.65 16.89
CA ARG A 383 -14.70 20.58 17.69
C ARG A 383 -13.86 20.14 18.87
N TRP A 384 -12.63 20.61 18.93
CA TRP A 384 -11.61 20.14 19.88
C TRP A 384 -11.20 21.23 20.87
N ASN A 385 -11.89 22.37 20.86
CA ASN A 385 -11.57 23.53 21.68
C ASN A 385 -10.12 24.01 21.49
N LEU A 386 -9.61 23.98 20.25
CA LEU A 386 -8.29 24.50 19.94
C LEU A 386 -8.26 26.01 20.21
N PRO A 387 -7.32 26.51 21.04
CA PRO A 387 -7.17 27.95 21.25
C PRO A 387 -6.81 28.66 19.95
N GLY A 388 -7.32 29.88 19.74
CA GLY A 388 -6.96 30.69 18.57
C GLY A 388 -7.27 30.02 17.23
N TYR A 389 -8.36 29.27 17.15
CA TYR A 389 -8.70 28.46 15.99
C TYR A 389 -8.82 29.24 14.69
N THR A 390 -8.16 28.75 13.63
CA THR A 390 -8.01 29.44 12.34
C THR A 390 -8.30 28.54 11.12
N GLY A 391 -8.95 27.39 11.30
CA GLY A 391 -9.34 26.54 10.16
C GLY A 391 -10.27 27.26 9.17
N ASP A 392 -10.02 27.09 7.87
CA ASP A 392 -10.70 27.81 6.80
C ASP A 392 -12.10 27.28 6.52
N GLY A 393 -12.26 25.95 6.43
CA GLY A 393 -13.56 25.32 6.44
C GLY A 393 -14.27 25.14 5.13
N ASN A 394 -13.53 24.86 4.05
CA ASN A 394 -14.07 24.60 2.74
C ASN A 394 -14.41 23.11 2.56
N GLY A 395 -15.40 22.82 1.72
CA GLY A 395 -15.64 21.45 1.26
C GLY A 395 -14.52 21.00 0.31
N PHE A 396 -14.36 21.72 -0.79
CA PHE A 396 -13.34 21.47 -1.82
C PHE A 396 -12.59 22.78 -2.13
N LYS A 397 -11.36 22.91 -1.63
CA LYS A 397 -10.44 24.01 -1.93
C LYS A 397 -9.53 23.61 -3.10
N LEU A 398 -9.70 24.27 -4.24
CA LEU A 398 -9.15 23.84 -5.53
C LEU A 398 -7.95 24.66 -6.00
N GLY A 399 -7.13 25.14 -5.06
CA GLY A 399 -5.88 25.82 -5.34
C GLY A 399 -5.54 26.89 -4.32
N GLY A 400 -4.93 27.98 -4.80
CA GLY A 400 -4.42 29.08 -3.99
C GLY A 400 -2.91 29.03 -3.78
N GLY A 401 -2.34 30.14 -3.31
CA GLY A 401 -0.93 30.29 -3.05
C GLY A 401 -0.49 31.75 -3.00
N ASP A 402 0.83 31.98 -2.96
CA ASP A 402 1.41 33.30 -3.22
C ASP A 402 2.74 33.13 -4.00
N PRO A 403 2.76 33.42 -5.32
CA PRO A 403 1.62 33.79 -6.15
C PRO A 403 0.65 32.61 -6.37
N ASP A 404 -0.60 32.91 -6.74
CA ASP A 404 -1.59 31.88 -7.08
C ASP A 404 -1.25 31.14 -8.38
N PRO A 405 -1.03 29.81 -8.33
CA PRO A 405 -0.73 29.04 -9.53
C PRO A 405 -2.00 28.66 -10.28
N ALA A 406 -1.96 28.79 -11.61
CA ALA A 406 -3.00 28.28 -12.49
C ALA A 406 -2.93 26.74 -12.57
N ALA A 407 -4.02 26.06 -12.18
CA ALA A 407 -4.15 24.62 -12.35
C ALA A 407 -5.60 24.23 -12.71
N ASP A 408 -5.74 23.53 -13.84
CA ASP A 408 -7.06 23.19 -14.44
C ASP A 408 -7.68 21.96 -13.76
N HIS A 409 -7.96 22.03 -12.45
CA HIS A 409 -8.58 20.93 -11.72
C HIS A 409 -9.99 20.63 -12.22
N VAL A 410 -10.42 19.38 -12.01
CA VAL A 410 -11.71 18.89 -12.47
C VAL A 410 -12.48 18.30 -11.30
N VAL A 411 -13.70 18.77 -11.08
CA VAL A 411 -14.62 18.23 -10.08
C VAL A 411 -15.91 17.78 -10.76
N ARG A 412 -16.29 16.53 -10.57
CA ARG A 412 -17.53 15.99 -11.12
C ARG A 412 -18.34 15.25 -10.07
N ASN A 413 -19.66 15.36 -10.18
CA ASN A 413 -20.59 14.51 -9.44
C ASN A 413 -20.39 14.54 -7.92
N SER A 414 -20.00 15.68 -7.34
CA SER A 414 -19.57 15.75 -5.95
C SER A 414 -20.50 16.60 -5.10
N ILE A 415 -20.57 16.33 -3.80
CA ILE A 415 -21.47 17.03 -2.87
C ILE A 415 -20.64 17.75 -1.80
N ALA A 416 -20.92 19.03 -1.56
CA ALA A 416 -20.41 19.80 -0.43
C ALA A 416 -21.56 20.31 0.44
N PHE A 417 -21.60 19.98 1.73
CA PHE A 417 -22.65 20.50 2.61
C PHE A 417 -22.22 20.81 4.03
N ASP A 418 -22.87 21.77 4.67
CA ASP A 418 -22.62 22.15 6.08
C ASP A 418 -21.17 22.52 6.41
N ASN A 419 -20.31 22.83 5.44
CA ASN A 419 -18.96 23.31 5.71
C ASN A 419 -19.04 24.74 6.28
N SER A 420 -18.13 25.14 7.16
CA SER A 420 -18.21 26.45 7.83
C SER A 420 -17.96 27.63 6.87
N ALA A 421 -17.26 27.38 5.76
CA ALA A 421 -17.03 28.33 4.68
C ALA A 421 -17.66 27.87 3.36
N HIS A 422 -16.87 27.71 2.29
CA HIS A 422 -17.37 27.50 0.94
C HIS A 422 -17.67 26.01 0.66
N GLY A 423 -18.60 25.74 -0.24
CA GLY A 423 -18.82 24.37 -0.72
C GLY A 423 -17.67 23.93 -1.63
N PHE A 424 -17.52 24.64 -2.74
CA PHE A 424 -16.43 24.52 -3.70
C PHE A 424 -15.80 25.90 -3.88
N THR A 425 -14.48 26.00 -3.84
CA THR A 425 -13.76 27.27 -4.02
C THR A 425 -12.55 27.10 -4.94
N ASP A 426 -12.35 28.01 -5.90
CA ASP A 426 -11.09 28.10 -6.66
C ASP A 426 -9.94 28.64 -5.80
N ASN A 427 -10.25 29.32 -4.71
CA ASN A 427 -9.31 29.82 -3.71
C ASN A 427 -8.18 30.64 -4.34
N GLY A 428 -8.49 31.50 -5.30
CA GLY A 428 -7.50 32.32 -6.01
C GLY A 428 -6.86 31.65 -7.22
N ASN A 429 -7.08 30.35 -7.47
CA ASN A 429 -6.52 29.65 -8.64
C ASN A 429 -7.03 30.29 -9.96
N PRO A 430 -6.16 30.91 -10.77
CA PRO A 430 -6.59 31.60 -11.99
C PRO A 430 -6.78 30.66 -13.20
N GLY A 431 -6.71 29.34 -13.00
CA GLY A 431 -6.81 28.33 -14.03
C GLY A 431 -8.20 28.21 -14.67
N ARG A 432 -8.33 27.23 -15.58
CA ARG A 432 -9.58 26.87 -16.28
C ARG A 432 -10.16 25.61 -15.67
N LEU A 433 -10.65 25.70 -14.43
CA LEU A 433 -11.23 24.56 -13.74
C LEU A 433 -12.54 24.12 -14.42
N LEU A 434 -12.92 22.87 -14.21
CA LEU A 434 -14.20 22.33 -14.64
C LEU A 434 -14.96 21.76 -13.44
N THR A 435 -16.16 22.29 -13.19
CA THR A 435 -17.08 21.73 -12.18
C THR A 435 -18.40 21.35 -12.81
N ASP A 436 -18.67 20.04 -12.87
CA ASP A 436 -19.87 19.48 -13.49
C ASP A 436 -20.71 18.65 -12.53
N ARG A 437 -22.04 18.80 -12.58
CA ARG A 437 -22.98 17.98 -11.80
C ARG A 437 -22.63 17.88 -10.32
N SER A 438 -22.25 18.97 -9.69
CA SER A 438 -21.94 18.99 -8.26
C SER A 438 -23.05 19.70 -7.49
N THR A 439 -23.22 19.35 -6.22
CA THR A 439 -24.24 19.95 -5.35
C THR A 439 -23.60 20.62 -4.15
N ALA A 440 -23.91 21.90 -3.93
CA ALA A 440 -23.56 22.62 -2.72
C ALA A 440 -24.82 22.93 -1.90
N TRP A 441 -24.88 22.50 -0.64
CA TRP A 441 -26.05 22.71 0.21
C TRP A 441 -25.67 23.22 1.60
N ARG A 442 -26.27 24.34 2.03
CA ARG A 442 -26.14 24.87 3.40
C ARG A 442 -24.69 25.06 3.89
N ASN A 443 -23.78 25.44 2.99
CA ASN A 443 -22.44 25.86 3.39
C ASN A 443 -22.49 27.28 3.98
N GLY A 444 -21.62 27.55 4.97
CA GLY A 444 -21.62 28.80 5.73
C GLY A 444 -21.27 30.06 4.92
N ARG A 445 -20.67 29.88 3.74
CA ARG A 445 -20.40 30.92 2.74
C ARG A 445 -20.97 30.54 1.36
N THR A 446 -20.23 30.78 0.28
CA THR A 446 -20.69 30.54 -1.09
C THR A 446 -20.70 29.05 -1.41
N GLY A 447 -21.75 28.56 -2.06
CA GLY A 447 -21.83 27.19 -2.55
C GLY A 447 -20.74 26.89 -3.59
N PHE A 448 -20.61 27.76 -4.58
CA PHE A 448 -19.58 27.71 -5.63
C PHE A 448 -18.86 29.08 -5.74
N GLU A 449 -17.68 29.21 -5.14
CA GLU A 449 -16.81 30.39 -5.22
C GLU A 449 -15.75 30.19 -6.32
N TYR A 450 -15.95 30.81 -7.47
CA TYR A 450 -15.07 30.72 -8.65
C TYR A 450 -14.75 32.12 -9.17
N ALA A 451 -14.45 33.05 -8.27
CA ALA A 451 -14.33 34.48 -8.57
C ALA A 451 -13.02 34.84 -9.29
N ASP A 452 -11.96 34.06 -9.08
CA ASP A 452 -10.60 34.39 -9.53
C ASP A 452 -10.17 33.57 -10.75
N SER A 453 -10.92 32.51 -11.07
CA SER A 453 -10.68 31.62 -12.20
C SER A 453 -11.41 32.01 -13.50
N VAL A 454 -11.05 31.33 -14.60
CA VAL A 454 -11.73 31.38 -15.91
C VAL A 454 -12.36 30.02 -16.24
N SER A 455 -13.11 29.51 -15.27
CA SER A 455 -13.60 28.13 -15.20
C SER A 455 -14.87 27.90 -16.02
N VAL A 456 -15.25 26.63 -16.12
CA VAL A 456 -16.52 26.18 -16.72
C VAL A 456 -17.33 25.44 -15.66
N LEU A 457 -18.53 25.93 -15.37
CA LEU A 457 -19.45 25.32 -14.42
C LEU A 457 -20.71 24.86 -15.15
N THR A 458 -21.04 23.57 -15.08
CA THR A 458 -22.24 23.03 -15.73
C THR A 458 -23.08 22.13 -14.85
N ARG A 459 -24.41 22.22 -14.99
CA ARG A 459 -25.37 21.28 -14.38
C ARG A 459 -25.22 21.15 -12.85
N ASN A 460 -24.70 22.16 -12.16
CA ASN A 460 -24.53 22.17 -10.71
C ASN A 460 -25.80 22.63 -9.97
N LEU A 461 -25.97 22.18 -8.74
CA LEU A 461 -27.08 22.53 -7.86
C LEU A 461 -26.55 23.29 -6.63
N ALA A 462 -27.03 24.49 -6.39
CA ALA A 462 -26.71 25.29 -5.20
C ALA A 462 -28.02 25.63 -4.48
N VAL A 463 -28.14 25.21 -3.22
CA VAL A 463 -29.36 25.41 -2.42
C VAL A 463 -28.96 25.83 -1.00
N GLU A 464 -29.60 26.87 -0.47
CA GLU A 464 -29.50 27.28 0.95
C GLU A 464 -28.07 27.61 1.46
N ASN A 465 -27.10 27.81 0.58
CA ASN A 465 -25.80 28.40 0.94
C ASN A 465 -25.98 29.90 1.25
N GLN A 466 -25.03 30.53 1.97
CA GLN A 466 -25.07 31.99 2.23
C GLN A 466 -25.14 32.78 0.91
N ALA A 467 -24.35 32.37 -0.08
CA ALA A 467 -24.45 32.77 -1.47
C ALA A 467 -24.44 31.51 -2.35
N GLN A 468 -25.22 31.47 -3.44
CA GLN A 468 -25.30 30.24 -4.24
C GLN A 468 -24.06 30.04 -5.12
N ALA A 469 -23.65 31.11 -5.82
CA ALA A 469 -22.49 31.11 -6.69
C ALA A 469 -21.88 32.52 -6.79
N SER A 470 -20.57 32.57 -6.97
CA SER A 470 -19.76 33.75 -7.30
C SER A 470 -18.81 33.28 -8.40
N LEU A 471 -18.84 33.90 -9.59
CA LEU A 471 -18.24 33.29 -10.79
C LEU A 471 -17.15 34.13 -11.46
N GLY A 472 -16.96 35.39 -11.07
CA GLY A 472 -15.97 36.26 -11.71
C GLY A 472 -16.07 36.25 -13.24
N SER A 473 -14.98 35.81 -13.89
CA SER A 473 -14.89 35.65 -15.36
C SER A 473 -15.21 34.24 -15.86
N SER A 474 -15.58 33.32 -14.97
CA SER A 474 -15.96 31.95 -15.31
C SER A 474 -17.27 31.88 -16.09
N SER A 475 -17.39 30.86 -16.93
CA SER A 475 -18.59 30.57 -17.71
C SER A 475 -19.50 29.57 -16.98
N SER A 476 -20.81 29.78 -17.04
CA SER A 476 -21.81 28.88 -16.46
C SER A 476 -22.91 28.53 -17.46
N SER A 477 -23.38 27.28 -17.43
CA SER A 477 -24.61 26.90 -18.13
C SER A 477 -25.35 25.73 -17.49
N GLY A 478 -26.68 25.82 -17.47
CA GLY A 478 -27.56 24.77 -16.97
C GLY A 478 -27.40 24.47 -15.48
N ASN A 479 -26.78 25.37 -14.71
CA ASN A 479 -26.74 25.29 -13.26
C ASN A 479 -28.04 25.83 -12.66
N SER A 480 -28.33 25.48 -11.41
CA SER A 480 -29.50 25.98 -10.68
C SER A 480 -29.64 27.51 -10.70
N TRP A 481 -28.53 28.26 -10.62
CA TRP A 481 -28.53 29.72 -10.69
C TRP A 481 -28.70 30.28 -12.11
N ASP A 482 -28.32 29.54 -13.15
CA ASP A 482 -28.55 29.94 -14.56
C ASP A 482 -30.03 29.75 -14.94
N LEU A 483 -30.62 28.66 -14.45
CA LEU A 483 -32.00 28.27 -14.73
C LEU A 483 -33.02 29.13 -13.96
N GLY A 484 -32.59 29.76 -12.86
CA GLY A 484 -33.44 30.57 -11.99
C GLY A 484 -34.51 29.77 -11.25
N GLY A 485 -35.36 30.49 -10.51
CA GLY A 485 -36.44 29.89 -9.71
C GLY A 485 -36.01 29.39 -8.33
N THR A 486 -36.94 28.73 -7.64
CA THR A 486 -36.72 28.15 -6.31
C THR A 486 -36.50 26.65 -6.43
N TRP A 487 -35.42 26.16 -5.82
CA TRP A 487 -35.04 24.75 -5.86
C TRP A 487 -35.39 24.07 -4.53
N THR A 488 -36.27 23.08 -4.60
CA THR A 488 -36.59 22.21 -3.46
C THR A 488 -35.93 20.85 -3.63
N LEU A 489 -35.59 20.22 -2.51
CA LEU A 489 -34.82 18.97 -2.48
C LEU A 489 -35.76 17.78 -2.20
N ALA A 490 -35.59 16.70 -2.97
CA ALA A 490 -36.36 15.46 -2.83
C ALA A 490 -36.10 14.79 -1.47
N SER A 491 -34.88 14.91 -0.95
CA SER A 491 -34.51 14.51 0.41
C SER A 491 -33.35 15.37 0.92
N THR A 492 -33.42 15.71 2.20
CA THR A 492 -32.34 16.32 2.98
C THR A 492 -31.80 15.36 4.04
N ASP A 493 -32.23 14.10 4.04
CA ASP A 493 -31.69 13.06 4.91
C ASP A 493 -30.37 12.52 4.35
N ALA A 494 -29.28 12.82 5.05
CA ALA A 494 -27.93 12.41 4.68
C ALA A 494 -27.58 10.97 5.09
N SER A 495 -28.47 10.28 5.83
CA SER A 495 -28.18 8.99 6.49
C SER A 495 -27.58 7.94 5.56
N THR A 496 -28.06 7.82 4.31
CA THR A 496 -27.52 6.90 3.30
C THR A 496 -26.08 7.26 2.88
N ILE A 497 -25.78 8.54 2.71
CA ILE A 497 -24.46 9.01 2.25
C ILE A 497 -23.43 8.93 3.38
N THR A 498 -23.84 9.27 4.60
CA THR A 498 -22.96 9.26 5.78
C THR A 498 -22.91 7.91 6.50
N GLY A 499 -23.75 6.96 6.10
CA GLY A 499 -23.86 5.63 6.69
C GLY A 499 -22.76 4.66 6.23
N PRO A 500 -22.99 3.35 6.36
CA PRO A 500 -22.08 2.35 5.82
C PRO A 500 -21.90 2.48 4.29
N ARG A 501 -20.67 2.24 3.81
CA ARG A 501 -20.40 2.12 2.36
C ARG A 501 -21.10 0.88 1.79
N ALA A 502 -21.31 0.88 0.48
CA ALA A 502 -21.73 -0.32 -0.24
C ALA A 502 -20.64 -1.41 -0.18
N ALA A 503 -20.98 -2.66 -0.52
CA ALA A 503 -20.05 -3.79 -0.42
C ALA A 503 -18.80 -3.65 -1.33
N ASP A 504 -18.92 -2.93 -2.44
CA ASP A 504 -17.81 -2.59 -3.35
C ASP A 504 -16.97 -1.39 -2.88
N GLY A 505 -17.33 -0.80 -1.73
CA GLY A 505 -16.71 0.39 -1.16
C GLY A 505 -17.28 1.72 -1.63
N SER A 506 -18.18 1.73 -2.62
CA SER A 506 -18.78 2.97 -3.13
C SER A 506 -19.69 3.65 -2.11
N ILE A 507 -19.94 4.95 -2.33
CA ILE A 507 -20.97 5.69 -1.60
C ILE A 507 -22.34 5.23 -2.14
N PRO A 508 -23.27 4.75 -1.29
CA PRO A 508 -24.54 4.22 -1.76
C PRO A 508 -25.40 5.26 -2.48
N SER A 509 -26.16 4.79 -3.48
CA SER A 509 -27.09 5.65 -4.21
C SER A 509 -28.20 6.19 -3.32
N SER A 510 -28.56 7.46 -3.52
CA SER A 510 -29.53 8.15 -2.69
C SER A 510 -30.27 9.27 -3.43
N ALA A 511 -31.47 9.58 -2.95
CA ALA A 511 -32.22 10.78 -3.33
C ALA A 511 -31.74 12.04 -2.58
N PHE A 512 -30.76 11.90 -1.67
CA PHE A 512 -30.18 13.00 -0.93
C PHE A 512 -29.70 14.11 -1.87
N LEU A 513 -30.18 15.33 -1.61
CA LEU A 513 -29.89 16.55 -2.37
C LEU A 513 -30.13 16.46 -3.89
N ARG A 514 -31.10 15.64 -4.30
CA ARG A 514 -31.64 15.67 -5.67
C ARG A 514 -32.75 16.72 -5.77
N PRO A 515 -32.90 17.41 -6.91
CA PRO A 515 -34.05 18.28 -7.14
C PRO A 515 -35.38 17.51 -7.02
N ALA A 516 -36.35 18.03 -6.27
CA ALA A 516 -37.71 17.46 -6.21
C ALA A 516 -38.53 17.77 -7.48
N SER A 517 -38.15 18.82 -8.20
CA SER A 517 -38.77 19.25 -9.47
C SER A 517 -37.77 20.05 -10.30
N GLY A 518 -38.08 20.30 -11.58
CA GLY A 518 -37.24 21.08 -12.48
C GLY A 518 -36.23 20.24 -13.26
N ALA A 519 -35.17 20.89 -13.75
CA ALA A 519 -34.12 20.20 -14.49
C ALA A 519 -33.29 19.31 -13.56
N ASP A 520 -32.83 18.17 -14.09
CA ASP A 520 -32.07 17.18 -13.33
C ASP A 520 -30.57 17.57 -13.22
N VAL A 521 -30.31 18.57 -12.38
CA VAL A 521 -29.00 19.14 -12.05
C VAL A 521 -28.47 18.61 -10.71
N GLY A 522 -27.20 18.89 -10.41
CA GLY A 522 -26.52 18.43 -9.20
C GLY A 522 -25.94 17.02 -9.30
N ALA A 523 -25.30 16.62 -8.20
CA ALA A 523 -24.67 15.33 -8.02
C ALA A 523 -25.68 14.18 -7.90
N ARG A 524 -25.22 12.99 -8.25
CA ARG A 524 -26.00 11.76 -8.32
C ARG A 524 -25.12 10.59 -7.87
N PHE A 525 -25.46 10.01 -6.74
CA PHE A 525 -24.84 8.78 -6.25
C PHE A 525 -25.72 7.60 -6.56
#